data_AF-A0A5B7C2A5-F1
#
_entry.id   AF-A0A5B7C2A5-F1
#
_cell.length_a   1.000
_cell.length_b   1.000
_cell.length_c   1.000
_cell.angle_alpha   90.00
_cell.angle_beta   90.00
_cell.angle_gamma   90.00
#
_symmetry.space_group_name_H-M   'P 1'
#
loop_
_entity.id
_entity.type
_entity.pdbx_description
1 polymer ?
#
loop_
_entity_poly.entity_id
_entity_poly.type
_entity_poly.pdbx_seq_one_letter_code
_entity_poly.pdbx_strand_id
1 'polypeptide(L)'
;GGKCWLLGVTPTESQVKDIAEWLLNNYGDSTGLNTDSLANAGYPGAALLGDALCGLATARITSKDFLFWFRSHTAKEVEWGGAKHHPEDKDDGGRMHPRSSFKAFLEVAKSRSLPWEVSEINAIHSLQLI
;
A
#
# COMPACT_ATOMS: atom_id res chain seq x y z
N GLY A 1 -12.56 23.26 -0.26
CA GLY A 1 -11.50 22.23 -0.13
C GLY A 1 -10.55 22.65 0.97
N GLY A 2 -10.08 21.71 1.78
CA GLY A 2 -9.11 21.97 2.86
C GLY A 2 -9.44 21.30 4.19
N LYS A 3 -10.61 20.68 4.33
CA LYS A 3 -10.96 19.85 5.49
C LYS A 3 -10.67 18.38 5.18
N CYS A 4 -9.95 17.72 6.06
CA CYS A 4 -9.73 16.28 6.02
C CYS A 4 -10.61 15.62 7.09
N TRP A 5 -11.33 14.58 6.72
CA TRP A 5 -12.12 13.77 7.64
C TRP A 5 -11.52 12.37 7.69
N LEU A 6 -11.17 11.93 8.89
CA LEU A 6 -10.48 10.66 9.12
C LEU A 6 -11.38 9.74 9.93
N LEU A 7 -11.45 8.47 9.53
CA LEU A 7 -12.25 7.45 10.20
C LEU A 7 -11.52 6.11 10.18
N GLY A 8 -11.38 5.48 11.36
CA GLY A 8 -10.67 4.21 11.50
C GLY A 8 -9.15 4.39 11.58
N VAL A 9 -8.41 3.41 11.05
CA VAL A 9 -6.95 3.46 10.96
C VAL A 9 -6.58 4.19 9.67
N THR A 10 -6.08 5.41 9.81
CA THR A 10 -5.74 6.29 8.68
C THR A 10 -4.39 6.96 8.90
N PRO A 11 -3.72 7.42 7.82
CA PRO A 11 -2.58 8.32 7.97
C PRO A 11 -2.98 9.61 8.69
N THR A 12 -1.99 10.39 9.12
CA THR A 12 -2.24 11.75 9.61
C THR A 12 -2.76 12.64 8.49
N GLU A 13 -3.42 13.75 8.83
CA GLU A 13 -3.93 14.69 7.83
C GLU A 13 -2.81 15.20 6.89
N SER A 14 -1.59 15.43 7.40
CA SER A 14 -0.46 15.83 6.57
C SER A 14 -0.06 14.75 5.57
N GLN A 15 -0.06 13.48 6.00
CA GLN A 15 0.22 12.34 5.12
C GLN A 15 -0.89 12.14 4.08
N VAL A 16 -2.17 12.31 4.44
CA VAL A 16 -3.27 12.24 3.48
C VAL A 16 -3.16 13.33 2.41
N LYS A 17 -2.76 14.55 2.80
CA LYS A 17 -2.52 15.64 1.84
C LYS A 17 -1.36 15.33 0.90
N ASP A 18 -0.27 14.78 1.43
CA ASP A 18 0.89 14.36 0.65
C ASP A 18 0.53 13.24 -0.36
N ILE A 19 -0.27 12.24 0.04
CA ILE A 19 -0.80 11.21 -0.86
C ILE A 19 -1.69 11.82 -1.95
N ALA A 20 -2.56 12.78 -1.60
CA ALA A 20 -3.42 13.45 -2.57
C ALA A 20 -2.61 14.23 -3.61
N GLU A 21 -1.56 14.93 -3.19
CA GLU A 21 -0.64 15.65 -4.08
C GLU A 21 0.12 14.68 -4.98
N TRP A 22 0.62 13.58 -4.43
CA TRP A 22 1.26 12.52 -5.21
C TRP A 22 0.32 11.95 -6.28
N LEU A 23 -0.95 11.71 -5.95
CA LEU A 23 -1.95 11.23 -6.92
C LEU A 23 -2.24 12.25 -8.01
N LEU A 24 -2.33 13.53 -7.69
CA LEU A 24 -2.55 14.58 -8.68
C LEU A 24 -1.38 14.68 -9.67
N ASN A 25 -0.15 14.50 -9.19
CA ASN A 25 1.06 14.60 -10.00
C ASN A 25 1.31 13.37 -10.89
N ASN A 26 0.97 12.16 -10.41
CA ASN A 26 1.30 10.90 -11.10
C ASN A 26 0.10 10.25 -11.80
N TYR A 27 -1.12 10.57 -11.36
CA TYR A 27 -2.37 9.95 -11.82
C TYR A 27 -3.45 11.00 -12.12
N GLY A 28 -3.06 12.23 -12.49
CA GLY A 28 -3.96 13.37 -12.69
C GLY A 28 -5.07 13.15 -13.72
N ASP A 29 -4.89 12.23 -14.68
CA ASP A 29 -5.90 11.88 -15.70
C ASP A 29 -6.72 10.63 -15.34
N SER A 30 -6.37 9.95 -14.23
CA SER A 30 -7.08 8.77 -13.75
C SER A 30 -8.25 9.14 -12.83
N THR A 31 -9.29 8.31 -12.84
CA THR A 31 -10.42 8.40 -11.91
C THR A 31 -10.05 7.99 -10.47
N GLY A 32 -8.91 7.34 -10.28
CA GLY A 32 -8.40 6.90 -8.99
C GLY A 32 -7.24 5.92 -9.12
N LEU A 33 -6.81 5.36 -7.99
CA LEU A 33 -5.80 4.32 -7.90
C LEU A 33 -6.29 3.25 -6.92
N ASN A 34 -6.18 1.98 -7.30
CA ASN A 34 -6.25 0.86 -6.37
C ASN A 34 -4.89 0.15 -6.35
N THR A 35 -4.36 -0.11 -5.17
CA THR A 35 -3.11 -0.82 -4.96
C THR A 35 -3.14 -1.56 -3.62
N ASP A 36 -2.53 -2.73 -3.58
CA ASP A 36 -2.26 -3.49 -2.35
C ASP A 36 -0.98 -3.00 -1.64
N SER A 37 -0.18 -2.14 -2.28
CA SER A 37 1.07 -1.62 -1.74
C SER A 37 1.39 -0.23 -2.28
N LEU A 38 1.32 0.78 -1.41
CA LEU A 38 1.76 2.14 -1.70
C LEU A 38 3.25 2.20 -2.07
N ALA A 39 4.07 1.38 -1.43
CA ALA A 39 5.49 1.28 -1.75
C ALA A 39 5.71 0.80 -3.19
N ASN A 40 5.03 -0.28 -3.61
CA ASN A 40 5.17 -0.80 -4.98
C ASN A 40 4.49 0.10 -6.02
N ALA A 41 3.48 0.88 -5.62
CA ALA A 41 2.86 1.89 -6.48
C ALA A 41 3.78 3.09 -6.73
N GLY A 42 4.90 3.22 -6.01
CA GLY A 42 5.88 4.29 -6.18
C GLY A 42 5.58 5.53 -5.33
N TYR A 43 4.77 5.43 -4.29
CA TYR A 43 4.57 6.53 -3.34
C TYR A 43 5.82 6.72 -2.45
N PRO A 44 6.52 7.88 -2.52
CA PRO A 44 7.79 8.06 -1.81
C PRO A 44 7.67 8.02 -0.28
N GLY A 45 6.52 8.45 0.26
CA GLY A 45 6.26 8.46 1.70
C GLY A 45 5.85 7.11 2.29
N ALA A 46 5.80 6.03 1.49
CA ALA A 46 5.25 4.75 1.93
C ALA A 46 5.95 4.17 3.17
N ALA A 47 7.27 4.32 3.27
CA ALA A 47 8.04 3.85 4.43
C ALA A 47 7.68 4.56 5.75
N LEU A 48 7.16 5.79 5.66
CA LEU A 48 6.77 6.60 6.83
C LEU A 48 5.34 6.31 7.32
N LEU A 49 4.53 5.63 6.51
CA LEU A 49 3.19 5.20 6.89
C LEU A 49 3.21 3.98 7.82
N GLY A 50 4.32 3.23 7.82
CA GLY A 50 4.53 2.02 8.61
C GLY A 50 3.66 0.83 8.17
N ASP A 51 3.76 -0.27 8.91
CA ASP A 51 3.07 -1.54 8.59
C ASP A 51 1.53 -1.41 8.69
N ALA A 52 1.02 -0.38 9.36
CA ALA A 52 -0.41 -0.19 9.58
C ALA A 52 -1.17 0.22 8.31
N LEU A 53 -0.50 0.69 7.24
CA LEU A 53 -1.15 1.34 6.10
C LEU A 53 -0.36 1.08 4.81
N CYS A 54 -0.68 -0.02 4.11
CA CYS A 54 0.01 -0.40 2.88
C CYS A 54 -0.90 -0.44 1.65
N GLY A 55 -2.16 -0.83 1.80
CA GLY A 55 -3.16 -0.81 0.71
C GLY A 55 -3.87 0.53 0.60
N LEU A 56 -4.15 0.95 -0.62
CA LEU A 56 -4.90 2.17 -0.94
C LEU A 56 -5.90 1.90 -2.05
N ALA A 57 -7.15 2.31 -1.86
CA ALA A 57 -8.10 2.53 -2.94
C ALA A 57 -8.61 3.97 -2.88
N THR A 58 -8.72 4.62 -4.04
CA THR A 58 -9.13 6.02 -4.13
C THR A 58 -10.24 6.22 -5.14
N ALA A 59 -11.14 7.14 -4.81
CA ALA A 59 -12.14 7.68 -5.74
C ALA A 59 -11.99 9.19 -5.79
N ARG A 60 -11.83 9.73 -6.99
CA ARG A 60 -11.76 11.17 -7.21
C ARG A 60 -13.14 11.74 -7.49
N ILE A 61 -13.68 12.53 -6.57
CA ILE A 61 -15.03 13.10 -6.68
C ILE A 61 -14.99 14.38 -7.53
N THR A 62 -14.01 15.25 -7.29
CA THR A 62 -13.78 16.46 -8.07
C THR A 62 -12.31 16.57 -8.46
N SER A 63 -11.91 17.61 -9.20
CA SER A 63 -10.50 17.82 -9.52
C SER A 63 -9.59 17.95 -8.29
N LYS A 64 -10.14 18.26 -7.11
CA LYS A 64 -9.36 18.47 -5.87
C LYS A 64 -9.85 17.66 -4.67
N ASP A 65 -11.01 17.03 -4.74
CA ASP A 65 -11.59 16.28 -3.63
C ASP A 65 -11.51 14.76 -3.91
N PHE A 66 -11.01 14.03 -2.92
CA PHE A 66 -10.76 12.60 -2.97
C PHE A 66 -11.42 11.88 -1.80
N LEU A 67 -11.82 10.63 -2.04
CA LEU A 67 -12.18 9.67 -1.02
C LEU A 67 -11.13 8.56 -1.00
N PHE A 68 -10.71 8.17 0.20
CA PHE A 68 -9.62 7.22 0.44
C PHE A 68 -10.09 6.06 1.30
N TRP A 69 -9.72 4.85 0.91
CA TRP A 69 -9.79 3.67 1.75
C TRP A 69 -8.39 3.10 1.92
N PHE A 70 -8.02 2.84 3.17
CA PHE A 70 -6.73 2.28 3.52
C PHE A 70 -6.89 0.86 4.04
N ARG A 71 -5.88 0.02 3.78
CA ARG A 71 -5.76 -1.31 4.38
C ARG A 71 -4.40 -1.49 5.02
N SER A 72 -4.42 -2.06 6.21
CA SER A 72 -3.21 -2.48 6.90
C SER A 72 -2.59 -3.71 6.24
N HIS A 73 -1.31 -3.94 6.56
CA HIS A 73 -0.70 -5.21 6.21
C HIS A 73 -1.49 -6.34 6.84
N THR A 74 -1.69 -7.42 6.09
CA THR A 74 -2.15 -8.68 6.66
C THR A 74 -0.97 -9.61 6.56
N ALA A 75 -0.53 -10.16 7.70
CA ALA A 75 0.46 -11.23 7.69
C ALA A 75 -0.15 -12.40 6.93
N LYS A 76 0.15 -12.49 5.64
CA LYS A 76 -0.31 -13.60 4.82
C LYS A 76 0.39 -14.85 5.34
N GLU A 77 -0.38 -15.87 5.71
CA GLU A 77 0.17 -17.23 5.80
C GLU A 77 0.66 -17.55 4.40
N VAL A 78 1.98 -17.48 4.21
CA VAL A 78 2.57 -17.94 2.96
C VAL A 78 3.19 -19.29 3.24
N GLU A 79 2.63 -20.32 2.61
CA GLU A 79 3.20 -21.68 2.63
C GLU A 79 4.53 -21.67 1.86
N TRP A 80 5.65 -21.71 2.57
CA TRP A 80 6.97 -21.70 1.97
C TRP A 80 7.49 -23.11 1.67
N GLY A 81 7.42 -23.50 0.40
CA GLY A 81 8.19 -24.62 -0.16
C GLY A 81 9.57 -24.19 -0.68
N GLY A 82 10.39 -23.53 0.14
CA GLY A 82 11.80 -23.20 -0.19
C GLY A 82 12.02 -22.19 -1.34
N ALA A 83 12.32 -20.93 -1.01
CA ALA A 83 12.63 -19.90 -2.01
C ALA A 83 13.98 -20.14 -2.71
N LYS A 84 14.05 -19.84 -4.01
CA LYS A 84 15.29 -19.86 -4.82
C LYS A 84 16.27 -18.81 -4.29
N HIS A 85 17.48 -19.25 -3.96
CA HIS A 85 18.58 -18.44 -3.46
C HIS A 85 19.13 -17.53 -4.57
N HIS A 86 19.16 -16.21 -4.36
CA HIS A 86 19.91 -15.31 -5.24
C HIS A 86 21.41 -15.42 -4.92
N PRO A 87 22.31 -15.40 -5.91
CA PRO A 87 23.75 -15.62 -5.69
C PRO A 87 24.42 -14.50 -4.87
N GLU A 88 23.80 -13.33 -4.76
CA GLU A 88 24.27 -12.22 -3.92
C GLU A 88 23.91 -12.35 -2.43
N ASP A 89 22.97 -13.22 -2.05
CA ASP A 89 22.60 -13.46 -0.66
C ASP A 89 23.67 -14.33 0.03
N LYS A 90 24.71 -13.70 0.58
CA LYS A 90 25.69 -14.44 1.42
C LYS A 90 25.14 -14.61 2.83
N ASP A 91 24.89 -15.87 3.22
CA ASP A 91 24.64 -16.23 4.61
C ASP A 91 25.99 -16.24 5.39
N ASP A 92 26.10 -15.42 6.43
CA ASP A 92 27.28 -15.41 7.30
C ASP A 92 27.32 -16.69 8.13
N GLY A 93 28.18 -17.64 7.72
CA GLY A 93 28.29 -19.00 8.29
C GLY A 93 28.71 -19.10 9.77
N GLY A 94 28.81 -17.98 10.50
CA GLY A 94 29.20 -17.94 11.91
C GLY A 94 28.05 -17.86 12.92
N ARG A 95 26.82 -17.54 12.51
CA ARG A 95 25.65 -17.41 13.41
C ARG A 95 24.39 -17.91 12.71
N MET A 96 23.60 -18.74 13.40
CA MET A 96 22.24 -19.12 12.96
C MET A 96 21.32 -17.89 12.97
N HIS A 97 21.31 -17.12 11.89
CA HIS A 97 20.27 -16.15 11.59
C HIS A 97 19.38 -16.70 10.48
N PRO A 98 18.09 -16.31 10.42
CA PRO A 98 17.24 -16.64 9.27
C PRO A 98 17.93 -16.19 7.99
N ARG A 99 17.89 -17.03 6.94
CA ARG A 99 18.54 -16.74 5.65
C ARG A 99 18.12 -15.38 5.12
N SER A 100 19.03 -14.63 4.50
CA SER A 100 18.76 -13.28 3.99
C SER A 100 17.54 -13.22 3.06
N SER A 101 17.34 -14.26 2.24
CA SER A 101 16.17 -14.42 1.38
C SER A 101 14.85 -14.53 2.15
N PHE A 102 14.85 -15.13 3.35
CA PHE A 102 13.69 -15.19 4.22
C PHE A 102 13.36 -13.82 4.83
N LYS A 103 14.39 -13.03 5.17
CA LYS A 103 14.20 -11.66 5.67
C LYS A 103 13.66 -10.73 4.58
N ALA A 104 14.25 -10.74 3.39
CA ALA A 104 13.76 -9.98 2.24
C ALA A 104 12.31 -10.35 1.90
N PHE A 105 11.99 -11.65 1.98
CA PHE A 105 10.64 -12.11 1.78
C PHE A 105 9.66 -11.57 2.83
N LEU A 106 10.01 -11.63 4.12
CA LEU A 106 9.18 -11.07 5.20
C LEU A 106 8.93 -9.57 5.02
N GLU A 107 9.92 -8.81 4.54
CA GLU A 107 9.77 -7.38 4.26
C GLU A 107 8.76 -7.12 3.12
N VAL A 108 8.77 -7.96 2.08
CA VAL A 108 7.78 -7.89 0.98
C VAL A 108 6.37 -8.21 1.48
N ALA A 109 6.22 -9.22 2.33
CA ALA A 109 4.93 -9.60 2.91
C ALA A 109 4.36 -8.51 3.83
N LYS A 110 5.21 -7.82 4.61
CA LYS A 110 4.80 -6.71 5.48
C LYS A 110 4.35 -5.47 4.70
N SER A 111 4.80 -5.31 3.46
CA SER A 111 4.54 -4.11 2.66
C SER A 111 3.30 -4.22 1.75
N ARG A 112 2.46 -5.27 1.92
CA ARG A 112 1.26 -5.52 1.10
C ARG A 112 0.03 -5.79 1.97
N SER A 113 -1.12 -5.29 1.52
CA SER A 113 -2.43 -5.61 2.09
C SER A 113 -3.07 -6.79 1.36
N LEU A 114 -4.26 -7.21 1.82
CA LEU A 114 -5.13 -8.01 0.97
C LEU A 114 -5.49 -7.23 -0.31
N PRO A 115 -5.51 -7.89 -1.47
CA PRO A 115 -5.92 -7.26 -2.72
C PRO A 115 -7.38 -6.79 -2.63
N TRP A 116 -7.69 -5.72 -3.35
CA TRP A 116 -9.06 -5.23 -3.46
C TRP A 116 -9.86 -6.17 -4.38
N GLU A 117 -10.97 -6.68 -3.87
CA GLU A 117 -11.86 -7.54 -4.65
C GLU A 117 -12.56 -6.71 -5.74
N VAL A 118 -12.91 -7.36 -6.84
CA VAL A 118 -13.59 -6.69 -7.97
C VAL A 118 -14.91 -6.05 -7.52
N SER A 119 -15.64 -6.69 -6.61
CA SER A 119 -16.89 -6.16 -6.04
C SER A 119 -16.66 -4.86 -5.25
N GLU A 120 -15.55 -4.77 -4.51
CA GLU A 120 -15.19 -3.58 -3.72
C GLU A 120 -14.80 -2.42 -4.63
N ILE A 121 -14.01 -2.69 -5.67
CA ILE A 121 -13.64 -1.70 -6.67
C ILE A 121 -14.89 -1.17 -7.39
N ASN A 122 -15.82 -2.06 -7.75
CA ASN A 122 -17.08 -1.66 -8.40
C ASN A 122 -17.95 -0.79 -7.49
N ALA A 123 -18.00 -1.08 -6.20
CA ALA A 123 -18.71 -0.25 -5.23
C ALA A 123 -18.08 1.15 -5.11
N ILE A 124 -16.74 1.22 -5.05
CA ILE A 124 -16.00 2.49 -5.03
C ILE A 124 -16.27 3.32 -6.30
N HIS A 125 -16.20 2.70 -7.48
CA HIS A 125 -16.50 3.38 -8.74
C HIS A 125 -17.96 3.84 -8.83
N SER A 126 -18.89 3.07 -8.28
CA SER A 126 -20.31 3.46 -8.25
C SER A 126 -20.54 4.68 -7.36
N LEU A 127 -19.87 4.78 -6.21
CA LEU A 127 -19.90 5.96 -5.34
C LEU A 127 -19.28 7.20 -5.99
N GLN A 128 -18.34 7.02 -6.91
CA GLN A 128 -17.71 8.12 -7.64
C GLN A 128 -18.65 8.78 -8.67
N LEU A 129 -19.62 8.03 -9.19
CA LEU A 129 -20.52 8.47 -10.28
C LEU A 129 -21.82 9.13 -9.79
N ILE A 130 -22.10 9.09 -8.49
CA ILE A 130 -23.30 9.67 -7.86
C ILE A 130 -23.00 11.10 -7.43
#